data_AF-A0A9D7I663-F1
#
_entry.id   AF-A0A9D7I663-F1
#
_cell.length_a   1.000
_cell.length_b   1.000
_cell.length_c   1.000
_cell.angle_alpha   90.00
_cell.angle_beta   90.00
_cell.angle_gamma   90.00
#
_symmetry.space_group_name_H-M   'P 1'
#
loop_
_entity.id
_entity.type
_entity.pdbx_description
1 polymer ?
#
loop_
_entity_poly.entity_id
_entity_poly.type
_entity_poly.pdbx_seq_one_letter_code
_entity_poly.pdbx_strand_id
1 'polypeptide(L)'
;MAFQQLMVAMQKTEMHLEPLDQLYAIGDSYITFALANPQLYELMFVLRAPMKAIHPDCEWEEGFRTYHYFRDVAAKAIDKGQLKPIDPEVLCVTLWATVHGLVTLHLRERFQMIPGSDRTHHPALPQATPSTIRSKVSALRFF
;
A
#
# COMPACT_ATOMS: atom_id res chain seq x y z
N MET A 1 5.90 16.16 5.85
CA MET A 1 6.94 15.14 5.56
C MET A 1 6.36 14.03 4.67
N ALA A 2 7.19 13.14 4.10
CA ALA A 2 6.74 12.17 3.07
C ALA A 2 5.62 11.21 3.56
N PHE A 3 5.72 10.66 4.77
CA PHE A 3 4.66 9.85 5.38
C PHE A 3 3.34 10.62 5.58
N GLN A 4 3.41 11.89 5.96
CA GLN A 4 2.23 12.75 6.08
C GLN A 4 1.54 12.96 4.72
N GLN A 5 2.30 13.09 3.62
CA GLN A 5 1.72 13.22 2.28
C GLN A 5 1.03 11.93 1.83
N LEU A 6 1.63 10.77 2.13
CA LEU A 6 1.00 9.48 1.89
C LEU A 6 -0.29 9.32 2.70
N MET A 7 -0.27 9.67 3.99
CA MET A 7 -1.44 9.60 4.87
C MET A 7 -2.60 10.48 4.37
N VAL A 8 -2.31 11.72 3.97
CA VAL A 8 -3.32 12.62 3.39
C VAL A 8 -3.89 12.05 2.09
N ALA A 9 -3.06 11.44 1.23
CA ALA A 9 -3.53 10.81 0.01
C ALA A 9 -4.51 9.66 0.29
N MET A 10 -4.23 8.82 1.29
CA MET A 10 -5.11 7.71 1.70
C MET A 10 -6.43 8.21 2.31
N GLN A 11 -6.35 9.12 3.30
CA GLN A 11 -7.55 9.59 4.01
C GLN A 11 -8.52 10.36 3.12
N LYS A 12 -8.01 11.07 2.10
CA LYS A 12 -8.84 11.86 1.18
C LYS A 12 -9.78 10.99 0.34
N THR A 13 -9.48 9.71 0.17
CA THR A 13 -10.21 8.81 -0.74
C THR A 13 -11.42 8.11 -0.10
N GLU A 14 -11.65 8.23 1.22
CA GLU A 14 -12.29 7.11 1.95
C GLU A 14 -13.43 7.45 2.91
N MET A 15 -13.69 8.73 3.21
CA MET A 15 -14.57 9.11 4.33
C MET A 15 -16.02 8.58 4.23
N HIS A 16 -16.45 8.10 3.06
CA HIS A 16 -17.82 7.62 2.81
C HIS A 16 -17.90 6.20 2.23
N LEU A 17 -16.79 5.48 2.11
CA LEU A 17 -16.78 4.13 1.54
C LEU A 17 -17.09 3.06 2.58
N GLU A 18 -17.58 1.91 2.12
CA GLU A 18 -17.61 0.71 2.96
C GLU A 18 -16.18 0.24 3.29
N PRO A 19 -15.91 -0.38 4.45
CA PRO A 19 -14.54 -0.69 4.89
C PRO A 19 -13.71 -1.49 3.89
N LEU A 20 -14.30 -2.47 3.20
CA LEU A 20 -13.61 -3.19 2.14
C LEU A 20 -13.24 -2.28 0.95
N ASP A 21 -14.12 -1.36 0.56
CA ASP A 21 -13.83 -0.37 -0.49
C ASP A 21 -12.79 0.66 -0.03
N GLN A 22 -12.76 0.99 1.27
CA GLN A 22 -11.68 1.76 1.87
C GLN A 22 -10.33 1.04 1.71
N LEU A 23 -10.22 -0.26 2.05
CA LEU A 23 -8.98 -1.02 1.87
C LEU A 23 -8.46 -1.00 0.42
N TYR A 24 -9.36 -1.08 -0.56
CA TYR A 24 -9.01 -0.94 -1.97
C TYR A 24 -8.44 0.44 -2.27
N ALA A 25 -9.13 1.48 -1.82
CA ALA A 25 -8.74 2.87 -2.02
C ALA A 25 -7.40 3.20 -1.36
N ILE A 26 -7.14 2.72 -0.13
CA ILE A 26 -5.86 2.90 0.59
C ILE A 26 -4.71 2.42 -0.29
N GLY A 27 -4.85 1.20 -0.78
CA GLY A 27 -3.78 0.59 -1.56
C GLY A 27 -3.59 1.25 -2.92
N ASP A 28 -4.67 1.64 -3.60
CA ASP A 28 -4.58 2.32 -4.89
C ASP A 28 -3.92 3.71 -4.73
N SER A 29 -4.27 4.42 -3.65
CA SER A 29 -3.63 5.68 -3.25
C SER A 29 -2.15 5.46 -2.91
N TYR A 30 -1.80 4.36 -2.25
CA TYR A 30 -0.40 3.99 -1.98
C TYR A 30 0.39 3.82 -3.28
N ILE A 31 -0.11 3.00 -4.22
CA ILE A 31 0.52 2.75 -5.51
C ILE A 31 0.68 4.04 -6.29
N THR A 32 -0.41 4.80 -6.41
CA THR A 32 -0.45 6.05 -7.17
C THR A 32 0.55 7.07 -6.61
N PHE A 33 0.59 7.22 -5.28
CA PHE A 33 1.53 8.09 -4.62
C PHE A 33 2.98 7.68 -4.90
N ALA A 34 3.29 6.40 -4.77
CA ALA A 34 4.65 5.91 -4.95
C ALA A 34 5.15 6.03 -6.39
N LEU A 35 4.29 5.79 -7.38
CA LEU A 35 4.62 5.96 -8.79
C LEU A 35 4.76 7.44 -9.19
N ALA A 36 3.94 8.32 -8.61
CA ALA A 36 4.04 9.76 -8.83
C ALA A 36 5.24 10.40 -8.12
N ASN A 37 5.73 9.78 -7.04
CA ASN A 37 6.79 10.32 -6.18
C ASN A 37 7.90 9.29 -5.89
N PRO A 38 8.60 8.75 -6.92
CA PRO A 38 9.54 7.65 -6.74
C PRO A 38 10.71 8.00 -5.82
N GLN A 39 11.20 9.25 -5.84
CA GLN A 39 12.29 9.68 -4.94
C GLN A 39 11.85 9.74 -3.47
N LEU A 40 10.61 10.17 -3.19
CA LEU A 40 10.05 10.17 -1.84
C LEU A 40 9.82 8.74 -1.35
N TYR A 41 9.35 7.86 -2.23
CA TYR A 41 9.18 6.44 -1.93
C TYR A 41 10.51 5.76 -1.56
N GLU A 42 11.57 6.02 -2.33
CA GLU A 42 12.91 5.50 -2.02
C GLU A 42 13.44 6.01 -0.68
N LEU A 43 13.19 7.29 -0.36
CA LEU A 43 13.57 7.87 0.92
C LEU A 43 12.86 7.21 2.10
N MET A 44 11.56 6.92 1.97
CA MET A 44 10.75 6.33 3.03
C MET A 44 11.12 4.86 3.33
N PHE A 45 11.58 4.09 2.34
CA PHE A 45 11.60 2.63 2.44
C PHE A 45 12.86 1.92 1.92
N VAL A 46 13.72 2.60 1.16
CA VAL A 46 14.88 1.96 0.51
C VAL A 46 16.20 2.47 1.07
N LEU A 47 16.28 3.74 1.46
CA LEU A 47 17.50 4.28 2.06
C LEU A 47 17.70 3.73 3.48
N ARG A 48 18.71 2.86 3.64
CA ARG A 48 19.32 2.48 4.92
C ARG A 48 20.12 3.62 5.58
N ALA A 49 19.80 4.89 5.29
CA ALA A 49 20.37 5.97 6.09
C ALA A 49 19.98 5.68 7.55
N PRO A 50 20.86 5.89 8.54
CA PRO A 50 20.45 5.71 9.91
C PRO A 50 19.34 6.74 10.13
N MET A 51 18.07 6.33 10.15
CA MET A 51 16.98 7.25 10.48
C MET A 51 17.23 7.91 11.85
N LYS A 52 18.00 7.22 12.71
CA LYS A 52 18.58 7.74 13.95
C LYS A 52 19.52 8.94 13.78
N ALA A 53 20.21 9.10 12.66
CA ALA A 53 21.16 10.19 12.41
C ALA A 53 20.49 11.46 11.86
N ILE A 54 19.25 11.36 11.36
CA ILE A 54 18.55 12.50 10.74
C ILE A 54 17.48 13.06 11.68
N HIS A 55 16.74 12.24 12.43
CA HIS A 55 15.85 12.71 13.51
C HIS A 55 15.44 11.55 14.44
N PRO A 56 15.83 11.54 15.73
CA PRO A 56 15.52 10.43 16.64
C PRO A 56 14.02 10.15 16.84
N ASP A 57 13.18 11.19 16.74
CA ASP A 57 11.82 11.15 17.30
C ASP A 57 10.68 11.50 16.31
N CYS A 58 10.93 11.81 15.04
CA CYS A 58 9.95 12.57 14.25
C CYS A 58 9.28 11.87 13.06
N GLU A 59 9.85 10.80 12.48
CA GLU A 59 9.31 10.25 11.22
C GLU A 59 8.50 8.96 11.36
N TRP A 60 8.80 8.16 12.39
CA TRP A 60 8.08 6.91 12.62
C TRP A 60 6.67 7.11 13.15
N GLU A 61 6.41 8.19 13.90
CA GLU A 61 5.08 8.44 14.47
C GLU A 61 4.00 8.54 13.38
N GLU A 62 4.29 9.25 12.28
CA GLU A 62 3.35 9.33 11.15
C GLU A 62 3.32 8.08 10.27
N GLY A 63 4.43 7.34 10.20
CA GLY A 63 4.44 5.99 9.63
C GLY A 63 3.53 5.03 10.41
N PHE A 64 3.62 5.05 11.75
CA PHE A 64 2.77 4.26 12.65
C PHE A 64 1.31 4.68 12.53
N ARG A 65 1.00 5.98 12.46
CA ARG A 65 -0.38 6.44 12.24
C ARG A 65 -0.98 5.94 10.94
N THR A 66 -0.22 5.99 9.85
CA THR A 66 -0.64 5.46 8.55
C THR A 66 -0.90 3.95 8.62
N TYR A 67 -0.01 3.22 9.29
CA TYR A 67 -0.15 1.78 9.51
C TYR A 67 -1.37 1.41 10.37
N HIS A 68 -1.54 2.08 11.51
CA HIS A 68 -2.67 1.87 12.42
C HIS A 68 -4.01 2.16 11.74
N TYR A 69 -4.08 3.23 10.93
CA TYR A 69 -5.27 3.52 10.14
C TYR A 69 -5.63 2.35 9.21
N PHE A 70 -4.65 1.82 8.48
CA PHE A 70 -4.89 0.69 7.58
C PHE A 70 -5.37 -0.57 8.33
N ARG A 71 -4.74 -0.86 9.47
CA ARG A 71 -5.12 -1.97 10.35
C ARG A 71 -6.54 -1.81 10.91
N ASP A 72 -6.95 -0.60 11.28
CA ASP A 72 -8.29 -0.35 11.82
C ASP A 72 -9.39 -0.48 10.75
N VAL A 73 -9.11 -0.05 9.51
CA VAL A 73 -10.01 -0.29 8.39
C VAL A 73 -10.13 -1.80 8.10
N ALA A 74 -9.02 -2.54 8.19
CA ALA A 74 -9.00 -3.99 8.01
C ALA A 74 -9.85 -4.71 9.06
N ALA A 75 -9.72 -4.33 10.34
CA ALA A 75 -10.54 -4.84 11.42
C ALA A 75 -12.04 -4.59 11.17
N LYS A 76 -12.41 -3.36 10.76
CA LYS A 76 -13.82 -3.03 10.44
C LYS A 76 -14.39 -3.87 9.28
N ALA A 77 -13.57 -4.17 8.26
CA ALA A 77 -14.00 -5.01 7.14
C ALA A 77 -14.24 -6.47 7.59
N ILE A 78 -13.40 -6.99 8.49
CA ILE A 78 -13.59 -8.32 9.11
C ILE A 78 -14.84 -8.34 9.99
N ASP A 79 -15.02 -7.35 10.86
CA ASP A 79 -16.17 -7.25 11.77
C ASP A 79 -17.51 -7.16 11.02
N LYS A 80 -17.52 -6.49 9.86
CA LYS A 80 -18.69 -6.45 8.96
C LYS A 80 -18.90 -7.73 8.14
N GLY A 81 -18.04 -8.73 8.28
CA GLY A 81 -18.10 -9.98 7.51
C GLY A 81 -17.78 -9.80 6.02
N GLN A 82 -17.10 -8.71 5.64
CA GLN A 82 -16.70 -8.44 4.24
C GLN A 82 -15.43 -9.20 3.85
N LEU A 83 -14.67 -9.64 4.85
CA LEU A 83 -13.48 -10.49 4.74
C LEU A 83 -13.61 -11.68 5.68
N LYS A 84 -12.87 -12.76 5.39
CA LYS A 84 -12.83 -13.92 6.29
C LYS A 84 -12.17 -13.56 7.63
N PRO A 85 -12.51 -14.27 8.72
CA PRO A 85 -11.85 -14.08 10.00
C PRO A 85 -10.35 -14.37 9.90
N ILE A 86 -9.53 -13.32 10.01
CA ILE A 86 -8.08 -13.35 10.07
C ILE A 86 -7.63 -12.27 11.06
N ASP A 87 -6.46 -12.43 11.67
CA ASP A 87 -5.87 -11.37 12.47
C ASP A 87 -5.69 -10.08 11.60
N PRO A 88 -6.26 -8.93 12.01
CA PRO A 88 -6.12 -7.67 11.27
C PRO A 88 -4.67 -7.23 11.07
N GLU A 89 -3.79 -7.56 12.01
CA GLU A 89 -2.35 -7.29 11.93
C GLU A 89 -1.72 -8.08 10.78
N VAL A 90 -2.01 -9.39 10.73
CA VAL A 90 -1.50 -10.29 9.67
C VAL A 90 -2.01 -9.84 8.31
N LEU A 91 -3.29 -9.48 8.21
CA LEU A 91 -3.88 -8.97 6.98
C LEU A 91 -3.22 -7.66 6.54
N CYS A 92 -3.06 -6.71 7.46
CA CYS A 92 -2.46 -5.40 7.18
C CYS A 92 -1.02 -5.55 6.67
N VAL A 93 -0.17 -6.32 7.38
CA VAL A 93 1.22 -6.59 6.98
C VAL A 93 1.27 -7.27 5.61
N THR A 94 0.38 -8.22 5.35
CA THR A 94 0.33 -8.95 4.06
C THR A 94 -0.02 -8.03 2.91
N LEU A 95 -1.05 -7.18 3.08
CA LEU A 95 -1.45 -6.21 2.07
C LEU A 95 -0.34 -5.18 1.83
N TRP A 96 0.24 -4.67 2.91
CA TRP A 96 1.30 -3.68 2.84
C TRP A 96 2.54 -4.23 2.14
N ALA A 97 2.99 -5.44 2.50
CA ALA A 97 4.10 -6.13 1.84
C ALA A 97 3.82 -6.39 0.35
N THR A 98 2.58 -6.74 0.01
CA THR A 98 2.16 -6.98 -1.38
C THR A 98 2.29 -5.70 -2.21
N VAL A 99 1.71 -4.60 -1.75
CA VAL A 99 1.77 -3.32 -2.47
C VAL A 99 3.21 -2.81 -2.54
N HIS A 100 3.97 -2.94 -1.44
CA HIS A 100 5.40 -2.65 -1.42
C HIS A 100 6.19 -3.39 -2.50
N GLY A 101 5.97 -4.72 -2.58
CA GLY A 101 6.66 -5.56 -3.55
C GLY A 101 6.34 -5.15 -4.99
N LEU A 102 5.06 -4.88 -5.29
CA LEU A 102 4.64 -4.44 -6.62
C LEU A 102 5.30 -3.12 -7.03
N VAL A 103 5.24 -2.11 -6.15
CA VAL A 103 5.84 -0.79 -6.41
C VAL A 103 7.36 -0.91 -6.56
N THR A 104 8.03 -1.64 -5.66
CA THR A 104 9.49 -1.81 -5.70
C THR A 104 9.93 -2.50 -6.98
N LEU A 105 9.26 -3.58 -7.38
CA LEU A 105 9.55 -4.28 -8.63
C LEU A 105 9.31 -3.38 -9.85
N HIS A 106 8.30 -2.51 -9.80
CA HIS A 106 8.00 -1.58 -10.89
C HIS A 106 9.08 -0.50 -11.01
N LEU A 107 9.36 0.21 -9.92
CA LEU A 107 10.35 1.30 -9.89
C LEU A 107 11.78 0.83 -10.18
N ARG A 108 12.08 -0.46 -9.97
CA ARG A 108 13.37 -1.08 -10.27
C ARG A 108 13.41 -1.79 -11.64
N GLU A 109 12.38 -1.60 -12.45
CA GLU A 109 12.23 -2.21 -13.78
C GLU A 109 12.40 -3.74 -13.76
N ARG A 110 12.01 -4.40 -12.66
CA ARG A 110 12.22 -5.84 -12.47
C ARG A 110 11.13 -6.71 -13.06
N PHE A 111 10.00 -6.14 -13.48
CA PHE A 111 8.95 -6.92 -14.16
C PHE A 111 9.40 -7.50 -15.51
N GLN A 112 10.45 -6.95 -16.14
CA GLN A 112 11.00 -7.45 -17.41
C GLN A 112 11.51 -8.91 -17.35
N MET A 113 11.78 -9.44 -16.16
CA MET A 113 12.21 -10.83 -16.00
C MET A 113 11.05 -11.84 -16.10
N ILE A 114 9.80 -11.36 -16.14
CA ILE A 114 8.60 -12.22 -16.17
C ILE A 114 8.21 -12.48 -17.63
N PRO A 115 8.13 -13.74 -18.09
CA PRO A 115 7.71 -14.07 -19.45
C PRO A 115 6.34 -13.48 -19.78
N GLY A 116 6.21 -12.83 -20.94
CA GLY A 116 4.94 -12.23 -21.39
C GLY A 116 4.69 -10.78 -20.93
N SER A 117 5.65 -10.14 -20.27
CA SER A 117 5.56 -8.71 -19.96
C SER A 117 6.02 -7.86 -21.15
N ASP A 118 5.08 -7.32 -21.94
CA ASP A 118 5.40 -6.13 -22.73
C ASP A 118 5.61 -4.95 -21.77
N ARG A 119 6.59 -4.09 -22.04
CA ARG A 119 7.20 -3.10 -21.12
C ARG A 119 6.20 -2.16 -20.43
N THR A 120 4.96 -2.11 -20.90
CA THR A 120 3.94 -1.13 -20.51
C THR A 120 2.59 -1.76 -20.12
N HIS A 121 2.38 -3.08 -20.29
CA HIS A 121 1.02 -3.67 -20.24
C HIS A 121 0.89 -4.99 -19.44
N HIS A 122 1.88 -5.40 -18.66
CA HIS A 122 1.74 -6.62 -17.85
C HIS A 122 0.64 -6.46 -16.77
N PRO A 123 -0.29 -7.43 -16.60
CA PRO A 123 -1.47 -7.31 -15.73
C PRO A 123 -1.16 -7.20 -14.24
N ALA A 124 0.04 -7.60 -13.83
CA ALA A 124 0.52 -7.39 -12.46
C ALA A 124 1.29 -6.08 -12.26
N LEU A 125 1.51 -5.27 -13.31
CA LEU A 125 2.12 -3.97 -13.13
C LEU A 125 1.14 -3.09 -12.35
N PRO A 126 1.59 -2.44 -11.27
CA PRO A 126 0.83 -1.35 -10.70
C PRO A 126 0.66 -0.28 -11.78
N GLN A 127 -0.58 -0.07 -12.22
CA GLN A 127 -0.91 1.09 -13.04
C GLN A 127 -1.29 2.24 -12.11
N ALA A 128 -1.05 3.48 -12.56
CA ALA A 128 -1.55 4.67 -11.86
C ALA A 128 -3.10 4.80 -11.95
N THR A 129 -3.81 3.71 -12.24
CA THR A 129 -5.27 3.64 -12.37
C THR A 129 -5.86 2.66 -11.32
N PRO A 130 -7.07 2.90 -10.78
CA PRO A 130 -7.59 2.26 -9.56
C PRO A 130 -8.05 0.78 -9.68
N SER A 131 -7.24 -0.10 -10.29
CA SER A 131 -7.68 -1.48 -10.62
C SER A 131 -6.77 -2.60 -10.12
N THR A 132 -5.57 -2.29 -9.64
CA THR A 132 -4.54 -3.32 -9.36
C THR A 132 -4.89 -4.13 -8.10
N ILE A 133 -5.43 -3.48 -7.07
CA ILE A 133 -5.61 -4.11 -5.74
C ILE A 133 -6.93 -4.87 -5.62
N ARG A 134 -7.95 -4.45 -6.39
CA ARG A 134 -9.25 -5.13 -6.46
C ARG A 134 -9.11 -6.63 -6.74
N SER A 135 -8.20 -7.02 -7.63
CA SER A 135 -7.93 -8.43 -7.96
C SER A 135 -7.29 -9.24 -6.82
N LYS A 136 -6.43 -8.63 -5.99
CA LYS A 136 -5.63 -9.34 -4.97
C LYS A 136 -6.36 -9.47 -3.63
N VAL A 137 -7.12 -8.47 -3.18
CA VAL A 137 -7.97 -8.65 -1.98
C VAL A 137 -9.18 -9.52 -2.31
N SER A 138 -9.63 -9.56 -3.57
CA SER A 138 -10.59 -10.58 -4.00
C SER A 138 -10.03 -12.00 -3.81
N ALA A 139 -8.72 -12.23 -3.98
CA ALA A 139 -8.09 -13.50 -3.65
C ALA A 139 -8.11 -13.81 -2.13
N LEU A 140 -8.07 -12.79 -1.28
CA LEU A 140 -8.22 -12.92 0.18
C LEU A 140 -9.66 -13.24 0.61
N ARG A 141 -10.65 -13.10 -0.27
CA ARG A 141 -11.99 -13.67 -0.02
C ARG A 141 -12.01 -15.20 -0.11
N PHE A 142 -10.99 -15.81 -0.72
CA PHE A 142 -10.89 -17.25 -0.91
C PHE A 142 -10.01 -17.98 0.11
N PHE A 143 -9.09 -17.29 0.80
CA PHE A 143 -8.41 -17.79 2.01
C PHE A 143 -9.29 -17.59 3.22
#